data_AF-A0A933H849-F1
#
_entry.id   AF-A0A933H849-F1
#
_cell.length_a   1.000
_cell.length_b   1.000
_cell.length_c   1.000
_cell.angle_alpha   90.00
_cell.angle_beta   90.00
_cell.angle_gamma   90.00
#
_symmetry.space_group_name_H-M   'P 1'
#
loop_
_entity.id
_entity.type
_entity.pdbx_description
1 polymer ?
#
loop_
_entity_poly.entity_id
_entity_poly.type
_entity_poly.pdbx_seq_one_letter_code
_entity_poly.pdbx_strand_id
1 'polypeptide(L)'
;MKKITSDKRIHVFYFIHDLTPFGAQRVALYTVKNLDKNKFSVTICSFWGEETLAAQFLKCEAEVIFLRARRYLDPSAWIRLVRFLFRMRPDIIQTNLPELSFPVRLMSIFLPRMQIIHVFHNPFSSEPIYWRFLNIMTLRLCDAVVFVSKGIIQEVAIKTPWLKSRFFVVQNGVEIDADSVADSYRMRGELGIEADEKAICCVGRLVTQKGQDILIKAVAKLVKEKRRIKLVLAGDGEMLQELKDMALQLGIADKTLFLGRSE
;
A
#
# COMPACT_ATOMS: atom_id res chain seq x y z
N MET A 1 7.51 -4.18 -25.81
CA MET A 1 8.35 -4.19 -24.60
C MET A 1 9.80 -4.16 -25.04
N LYS A 2 10.61 -3.29 -24.44
CA LYS A 2 12.07 -3.25 -24.68
C LYS A 2 12.69 -4.54 -24.12
N LYS A 3 13.53 -5.26 -24.88
CA LYS A 3 14.15 -6.52 -24.40
C LYS A 3 15.19 -6.23 -23.32
N ILE A 4 15.06 -6.87 -22.16
CA ILE A 4 16.11 -6.92 -21.12
C ILE A 4 17.00 -8.13 -21.46
N THR A 5 18.31 -7.92 -21.64
CA THR A 5 19.29 -8.96 -22.01
C THR A 5 19.72 -9.80 -20.78
N SER A 6 19.91 -11.12 -20.96
CA SER A 6 19.73 -12.15 -19.92
C SER A 6 20.94 -12.55 -19.05
N ASP A 7 22.09 -11.86 -19.12
CA ASP A 7 23.28 -12.26 -18.34
C ASP A 7 23.55 -11.38 -17.09
N LYS A 8 22.77 -10.32 -16.87
CA LYS A 8 22.89 -9.45 -15.70
C LYS A 8 21.58 -9.43 -14.91
N ARG A 9 21.67 -9.36 -13.59
CA ARG A 9 20.52 -9.12 -12.70
C ARG A 9 19.76 -7.88 -13.17
N ILE A 10 18.44 -8.02 -13.29
CA ILE A 10 17.53 -6.94 -13.64
C ILE A 10 17.46 -5.98 -12.46
N HIS A 11 17.86 -4.74 -12.67
CA HIS A 11 17.83 -3.73 -11.64
C HIS A 11 16.48 -3.02 -11.60
N VAL A 12 15.75 -3.22 -10.51
CA VAL A 12 14.47 -2.57 -10.23
C VAL A 12 14.68 -1.38 -9.30
N PHE A 13 14.33 -0.18 -9.78
CA PHE A 13 14.25 1.03 -9.00
C PHE A 13 12.81 1.26 -8.54
N TYR A 14 12.59 1.07 -7.25
CA TYR A 14 11.28 1.14 -6.63
C TYR A 14 11.07 2.53 -6.03
N PHE A 15 10.20 3.34 -6.64
CA PHE A 15 9.96 4.71 -6.21
C PHE A 15 8.68 4.83 -5.39
N ILE A 16 8.82 5.22 -4.13
CA ILE A 16 7.75 5.30 -3.13
C ILE A 16 7.79 6.65 -2.40
N HIS A 17 6.65 7.06 -1.84
CA HIS A 17 6.50 8.34 -1.13
C HIS A 17 7.34 8.36 0.15
N ASP A 18 7.08 7.44 1.08
CA ASP A 18 7.80 7.27 2.34
C ASP A 18 7.91 5.79 2.72
N LEU A 19 8.69 5.49 3.76
CA LEU A 19 8.87 4.16 4.32
C LEU A 19 8.10 3.92 5.62
N THR A 20 7.01 4.67 5.82
CA THR A 20 6.13 4.48 6.98
C THR A 20 5.45 3.11 6.87
N PRO A 21 5.29 2.34 7.96
CA PRO A 21 4.78 0.96 7.90
C PRO A 21 3.26 0.87 7.68
N PHE A 22 2.79 1.35 6.52
CA PHE A 22 1.44 1.14 6.04
C PHE A 22 1.37 -0.01 5.03
N GLY A 23 0.16 -0.32 4.56
CA GLY A 23 -0.08 -1.49 3.70
C GLY A 23 0.75 -1.51 2.42
N ALA A 24 0.84 -0.40 1.68
CA ALA A 24 1.59 -0.36 0.42
C ALA A 24 3.10 -0.58 0.61
N GLN A 25 3.67 0.00 1.67
CA GLN A 25 5.08 -0.15 2.04
C GLN A 25 5.38 -1.57 2.52
N ARG A 26 4.49 -2.20 3.31
CA ARG A 26 4.62 -3.62 3.69
C ARG A 26 4.54 -4.54 2.47
N VAL A 27 3.64 -4.28 1.53
CA VAL A 27 3.57 -5.03 0.27
C VAL A 27 4.85 -4.87 -0.54
N ALA A 28 5.41 -3.66 -0.62
CA ALA A 28 6.70 -3.42 -1.25
C ALA A 28 7.80 -4.24 -0.57
N LEU A 29 7.85 -4.23 0.77
CA LEU A 29 8.81 -5.02 1.55
C LEU A 29 8.67 -6.51 1.28
N TYR A 30 7.46 -7.08 1.31
CA TYR A 30 7.25 -8.50 1.02
C TYR A 30 7.62 -8.85 -0.42
N THR A 31 7.32 -7.97 -1.36
CA THR A 31 7.73 -8.14 -2.77
C THR A 31 9.24 -8.20 -2.87
N VAL A 32 9.95 -7.25 -2.25
CA VAL A 32 11.42 -7.20 -2.29
C VAL A 32 12.04 -8.39 -1.55
N LYS A 33 11.51 -8.76 -0.39
CA LYS A 33 11.99 -9.90 0.40
C LYS A 33 11.93 -11.20 -0.40
N ASN A 34 10.83 -11.43 -1.11
CA ASN A 34 10.57 -12.69 -1.82
C ASN A 34 11.01 -12.68 -3.31
N LEU A 35 11.60 -11.58 -3.79
CA LEU A 35 12.13 -11.49 -5.15
C LEU A 35 13.38 -12.36 -5.31
N ASP A 36 13.48 -13.10 -6.41
CA ASP A 36 14.66 -13.93 -6.73
C ASP A 36 15.93 -13.07 -6.89
N LYS A 37 16.81 -13.13 -5.90
CA LYS A 37 18.04 -12.31 -5.80
C LYS A 37 19.09 -12.64 -6.86
N ASN A 38 18.98 -13.81 -7.50
CA ASN A 38 19.83 -14.19 -8.62
C ASN A 38 19.36 -13.54 -9.94
N LYS A 39 18.10 -13.14 -10.01
CA LYS A 39 17.51 -12.49 -11.20
C LYS A 39 17.34 -11.00 -11.04
N PHE A 40 17.15 -10.51 -9.82
CA PHE A 40 16.81 -9.11 -9.58
C PHE A 40 17.69 -8.48 -8.50
N SER A 41 18.06 -7.22 -8.73
CA SER A 41 18.58 -6.32 -7.69
C SER A 41 17.59 -5.17 -7.48
N VAL A 42 17.45 -4.69 -6.25
CA VAL A 42 16.44 -3.67 -5.92
C VAL A 42 17.08 -2.47 -5.23
N THR A 43 16.73 -1.28 -5.71
CA THR A 43 16.93 -0.03 -4.99
C THR A 43 15.57 0.56 -4.63
N ILE A 44 15.32 0.76 -3.35
CA ILE A 44 14.19 1.52 -2.82
C ILE A 44 14.56 2.99 -2.77
N CYS A 45 13.80 3.83 -3.44
CA CYS A 45 13.93 5.28 -3.39
C CYS A 45 12.69 5.88 -2.75
N SER A 46 12.86 6.42 -1.54
CA SER A 46 11.84 7.17 -0.83
C SER A 46 11.91 8.65 -1.20
N PHE A 47 10.77 9.25 -1.53
CA PHE A 47 10.69 10.67 -1.85
C PHE A 47 10.90 11.55 -0.61
N TRP A 48 10.31 11.15 0.52
CA TRP A 48 10.51 11.78 1.83
C TRP A 48 11.63 11.13 2.61
N GLY A 49 11.98 11.73 3.76
CA GLY A 49 13.03 11.28 4.66
C GLY A 49 12.54 10.45 5.86
N GLU A 50 11.39 9.79 5.77
CA GLU A 50 10.94 8.85 6.80
C GLU A 50 11.65 7.50 6.58
N GLU A 51 12.24 6.93 7.63
CA GLU A 51 13.19 5.81 7.53
C GLU A 51 12.74 4.55 8.30
N THR A 52 11.51 4.49 8.84
CA THR A 52 11.05 3.42 9.74
C THR A 52 11.25 2.01 9.17
N LEU A 53 10.88 1.77 7.90
CA LEU A 53 11.09 0.46 7.26
C LEU A 53 12.45 0.29 6.59
N ALA A 54 13.32 1.30 6.59
CA ALA A 54 14.59 1.27 5.86
C ALA A 54 15.47 0.08 6.26
N ALA A 55 15.59 -0.18 7.57
CA ALA A 55 16.36 -1.30 8.10
C ALA A 55 15.84 -2.66 7.61
N GLN A 56 14.53 -2.81 7.39
CA GLN A 56 13.95 -4.05 6.90
C GLN A 56 14.25 -4.27 5.42
N PHE A 57 14.25 -3.20 4.62
CA PHE A 57 14.68 -3.28 3.21
C PHE A 57 16.17 -3.61 3.08
N LEU A 58 17.03 -3.00 3.91
CA LEU A 58 18.47 -3.30 3.94
C LEU A 58 18.73 -4.77 4.28
N LYS A 59 17.99 -5.33 5.27
CA LYS A 59 18.03 -6.77 5.60
C LYS A 59 17.62 -7.68 4.44
N CYS A 60 16.87 -7.16 3.46
CA CYS A 60 16.47 -7.89 2.26
C CYS A 60 17.43 -7.67 1.07
N GLU A 61 18.66 -7.22 1.31
CA GLU A 61 19.68 -6.91 0.30
C GLU A 61 19.26 -5.82 -0.70
N ALA A 62 18.29 -4.97 -0.33
CA ALA A 62 17.93 -3.81 -1.14
C ALA A 62 18.76 -2.60 -0.72
N GLU A 63 19.16 -1.78 -1.69
CA GLU A 63 19.71 -0.45 -1.42
C GLU A 63 18.56 0.50 -1.07
N VAL A 64 18.75 1.40 -0.11
CA VAL A 64 17.73 2.39 0.28
C VAL A 64 18.29 3.80 0.11
N ILE A 65 17.56 4.63 -0.62
CA ILE A 65 17.92 6.02 -0.92
C ILE A 65 16.76 6.94 -0.51
N PHE A 66 17.10 8.08 0.07
CA PHE A 66 16.15 9.12 0.43
C PHE A 66 16.39 10.39 -0.38
N LEU A 67 15.36 10.84 -1.09
CA LEU A 67 15.39 12.14 -1.75
C LEU A 67 15.15 13.28 -0.77
N ARG A 68 14.62 13.02 0.44
CA ARG A 68 14.43 14.04 1.48
C ARG A 68 13.80 15.33 0.93
N ALA A 69 12.76 15.19 0.12
CA ALA A 69 12.02 16.33 -0.41
C ALA A 69 11.35 17.10 0.74
N ARG A 70 11.11 18.40 0.55
CA ARG A 70 10.32 19.21 1.51
C ARG A 70 8.90 19.50 1.02
N ARG A 71 8.65 19.30 -0.27
CA ARG A 71 7.35 19.47 -0.95
C ARG A 71 7.32 18.64 -2.23
N TYR A 72 6.14 18.39 -2.80
CA TYR A 72 5.98 17.61 -4.03
C TYR A 72 6.78 18.14 -5.22
N LEU A 73 6.89 19.47 -5.36
CA LEU A 73 7.63 20.12 -6.43
C LEU A 73 9.02 20.63 -5.99
N ASP A 74 9.68 19.93 -5.04
CA ASP A 74 11.03 20.28 -4.58
C ASP A 74 12.08 20.05 -5.68
N PRO A 75 12.66 21.11 -6.29
CA PRO A 75 13.57 20.95 -7.42
C PRO A 75 14.84 20.18 -7.04
N SER A 76 15.31 20.32 -5.79
CA SER A 76 16.53 19.64 -5.32
C SER A 76 16.33 18.12 -5.24
N ALA A 77 15.13 17.68 -4.84
CA ALA A 77 14.78 16.27 -4.77
C ALA A 77 14.64 15.67 -6.19
N TRP A 78 13.98 16.38 -7.10
CA TRP A 78 13.85 15.96 -8.49
C TRP A 78 15.20 15.90 -9.21
N ILE A 79 16.07 16.90 -9.03
CA ILE A 79 17.43 16.88 -9.58
C ILE A 79 18.23 15.70 -9.02
N ARG A 80 18.12 15.40 -7.71
CA ARG A 80 18.76 14.22 -7.11
C ARG A 80 18.23 12.92 -7.73
N LEU A 81 16.91 12.79 -7.88
CA LEU A 81 16.31 11.63 -8.53
C LEU A 81 16.86 11.43 -9.95
N VAL A 82 16.86 12.48 -10.76
CA VAL A 82 17.42 12.46 -12.12
C VAL A 82 18.87 11.97 -12.09
N ARG A 83 19.72 12.56 -11.22
CA ARG A 83 21.13 12.16 -11.08
C ARG A 83 21.29 10.69 -10.69
N PHE A 84 20.48 10.20 -9.75
CA PHE A 84 20.48 8.78 -9.38
C PHE A 84 20.11 7.89 -10.54
N LEU A 85 19.01 8.18 -11.25
CA LEU A 85 18.58 7.39 -12.41
C LEU A 85 19.64 7.37 -13.52
N PHE A 86 20.30 8.49 -13.81
CA PHE A 86 21.36 8.57 -14.83
C PHE A 86 22.64 7.82 -14.45
N ARG A 87 23.02 7.85 -13.15
CA ARG A 87 24.22 7.17 -12.64
C ARG A 87 24.00 5.66 -12.53
N MET A 88 22.85 5.27 -12.00
CA MET A 88 22.51 3.88 -11.68
C MET A 88 22.04 3.10 -12.91
N ARG A 89 21.32 3.77 -13.83
CA ARG A 89 20.70 3.19 -15.02
C ARG A 89 19.91 1.89 -14.75
N PRO A 90 18.89 1.92 -13.87
CA PRO A 90 18.04 0.76 -13.65
C PRO A 90 17.37 0.26 -14.94
N ASP A 91 17.07 -1.02 -15.00
CA ASP A 91 16.32 -1.61 -16.11
C ASP A 91 14.83 -1.27 -16.01
N ILE A 92 14.30 -1.22 -14.78
CA ILE A 92 12.89 -0.97 -14.48
C ILE A 92 12.76 0.16 -13.45
N ILE A 93 11.87 1.11 -13.71
CA ILE A 93 11.36 2.04 -12.68
C ILE A 93 9.94 1.62 -12.34
N GLN A 94 9.71 1.24 -11.09
CA GLN A 94 8.39 0.99 -10.56
C GLN A 94 7.91 2.21 -9.76
N THR A 95 6.71 2.69 -10.04
CA THR A 95 6.07 3.80 -9.31
C THR A 95 4.75 3.32 -8.70
N ASN A 96 4.48 3.66 -7.44
CA ASN A 96 3.32 3.13 -6.71
C ASN A 96 2.25 4.17 -6.37
N LEU A 97 2.49 5.45 -6.64
CA LEU A 97 1.59 6.52 -6.24
C LEU A 97 1.33 7.52 -7.38
N PRO A 98 0.07 7.97 -7.55
CA PRO A 98 -0.32 8.81 -8.69
C PRO A 98 0.41 10.16 -8.75
N GLU A 99 0.58 10.85 -7.62
CA GLU A 99 1.12 12.21 -7.53
C GLU A 99 2.62 12.29 -7.85
N LEU A 100 3.38 11.23 -7.57
CA LEU A 100 4.80 11.13 -7.86
C LEU A 100 5.11 10.42 -9.19
N SER A 101 4.13 9.74 -9.80
CA SER A 101 4.37 8.92 -10.98
C SER A 101 4.40 9.71 -12.30
N PHE A 102 3.62 10.78 -12.44
CA PHE A 102 3.56 11.52 -13.72
C PHE A 102 4.90 12.24 -14.05
N PRO A 103 5.64 12.86 -13.11
CA PRO A 103 6.91 13.49 -13.44
C PRO A 103 7.97 12.45 -13.81
N VAL A 104 8.00 11.31 -13.12
CA VAL A 104 8.88 10.18 -13.45
C VAL A 104 8.58 9.65 -14.86
N ARG A 105 7.30 9.54 -15.23
CA ARG A 105 6.89 9.15 -16.58
C ARG A 105 7.34 10.17 -17.63
N LEU A 106 7.22 11.47 -17.38
CA LEU A 106 7.72 12.49 -18.29
C LEU A 106 9.25 12.45 -18.41
N MET A 107 9.97 12.26 -17.30
CA MET A 107 11.42 12.11 -17.29
C MET A 107 11.91 10.91 -18.11
N SER A 108 11.12 9.83 -18.16
CA SER A 108 11.49 8.62 -18.91
C SER A 108 11.65 8.83 -20.41
N ILE A 109 11.04 9.89 -20.96
CA ILE A 109 11.22 10.27 -22.38
C ILE A 109 12.71 10.49 -22.68
N PHE A 110 13.46 10.99 -21.69
CA PHE A 110 14.91 11.23 -21.78
C PHE A 110 15.74 10.03 -21.30
N LEU A 111 15.10 8.95 -20.84
CA LEU A 111 15.72 7.73 -20.33
C LEU A 111 15.23 6.50 -21.13
N PRO A 112 15.40 6.46 -22.46
CA PRO A 112 14.71 5.52 -23.34
C PRO A 112 15.06 4.04 -23.12
N ARG A 113 16.14 3.72 -22.38
CA ARG A 113 16.49 2.33 -22.06
C ARG A 113 15.65 1.74 -20.94
N MET A 114 15.06 2.57 -20.09
CA MET A 114 14.36 2.12 -18.88
C MET A 114 12.93 1.72 -19.22
N GLN A 115 12.47 0.63 -18.62
CA GLN A 115 11.06 0.25 -18.62
C GLN A 115 10.34 0.92 -17.45
N ILE A 116 9.11 1.38 -17.66
CA ILE A 116 8.29 1.95 -16.59
C ILE A 116 7.12 1.05 -16.27
N ILE A 117 6.99 0.75 -14.98
CA ILE A 117 5.85 0.06 -14.40
C ILE A 117 5.17 1.01 -13.43
N HIS A 118 3.86 1.18 -13.56
CA HIS A 118 3.07 1.92 -12.59
C HIS A 118 2.08 0.98 -11.89
N VAL A 119 2.05 1.00 -10.57
CA VAL A 119 1.18 0.15 -9.73
C VAL A 119 0.14 1.01 -9.03
N PHE A 120 -1.13 0.73 -9.26
CA PHE A 120 -2.24 1.36 -8.54
C PHE A 120 -2.58 0.58 -7.28
N HIS A 121 -2.40 1.20 -6.11
CA HIS A 121 -2.77 0.67 -4.81
C HIS A 121 -4.14 1.15 -4.29
N ASN A 122 -4.61 2.30 -4.79
CA ASN A 122 -5.88 2.92 -4.40
C ASN A 122 -6.84 3.00 -5.60
N PRO A 123 -8.16 3.10 -5.34
CA PRO A 123 -9.13 3.46 -6.37
C PRO A 123 -8.71 4.75 -7.07
N PHE A 124 -8.83 4.78 -8.39
CA PHE A 124 -8.48 5.97 -9.15
C PHE A 124 -9.42 7.15 -8.82
N SER A 125 -10.62 6.84 -8.36
CA SER A 125 -11.65 7.77 -7.88
C SER A 125 -11.32 8.46 -6.56
N SER A 126 -10.43 7.90 -5.71
CA SER A 126 -10.05 8.53 -4.44
C SER A 126 -9.05 9.69 -4.62
N GLU A 127 -8.48 9.82 -5.82
CA GLU A 127 -7.47 10.83 -6.11
C GLU A 127 -8.08 12.18 -6.51
N PRO A 128 -7.44 13.31 -6.16
CA PRO A 128 -7.81 14.62 -6.67
C PRO A 128 -7.91 14.67 -8.20
N ILE A 129 -8.89 15.39 -8.72
CA ILE A 129 -9.22 15.40 -10.16
C ILE A 129 -8.04 15.82 -11.05
N TYR A 130 -7.19 16.73 -10.59
CA TYR A 130 -6.02 17.20 -11.33
C TYR A 130 -4.94 16.11 -11.42
N TRP A 131 -4.70 15.33 -10.35
CA TRP A 131 -3.81 14.18 -10.41
C TRP A 131 -4.34 13.11 -11.35
N ARG A 132 -5.65 12.85 -11.32
CA ARG A 132 -6.31 11.91 -12.23
C ARG A 132 -6.05 12.29 -13.68
N PHE A 133 -6.24 13.56 -14.03
CA PHE A 133 -5.98 14.07 -15.37
C PHE A 133 -4.52 13.90 -15.78
N LEU A 134 -3.56 14.37 -14.98
CA LEU A 134 -2.13 14.24 -15.28
C LEU A 134 -1.68 12.78 -15.41
N ASN A 135 -2.24 11.90 -14.57
CA ASN A 135 -1.97 10.48 -14.62
C ASN A 135 -2.46 9.87 -15.93
N ILE A 136 -3.71 10.09 -16.32
CA ILE A 136 -4.28 9.59 -17.58
C ILE A 136 -3.43 10.01 -18.78
N MET A 137 -3.05 11.30 -18.83
CA MET A 137 -2.31 11.85 -19.96
C MET A 137 -0.92 11.22 -20.13
N THR A 138 -0.32 10.73 -19.04
CA THR A 138 1.04 10.18 -19.01
C THR A 138 1.09 8.65 -18.93
N LEU A 139 -0.03 7.94 -18.73
CA LEU A 139 -0.06 6.46 -18.64
C LEU A 139 0.44 5.77 -19.91
N ARG A 140 0.34 6.41 -21.08
CA ARG A 140 0.87 5.88 -22.34
C ARG A 140 2.40 5.69 -22.34
N LEU A 141 3.09 6.38 -21.44
CA LEU A 141 4.54 6.29 -21.24
C LEU A 141 4.93 5.05 -20.42
N CYS A 142 3.98 4.37 -19.78
CA CYS A 142 4.24 3.11 -19.08
C CYS A 142 4.37 1.95 -20.06
N ASP A 143 5.36 1.09 -19.83
CA ASP A 143 5.46 -0.22 -20.50
C ASP A 143 4.43 -1.20 -19.92
N ALA A 144 4.13 -1.10 -18.61
CA ALA A 144 3.09 -1.86 -17.95
C ALA A 144 2.36 -1.03 -16.87
N VAL A 145 1.06 -1.31 -16.71
CA VAL A 145 0.22 -0.72 -15.65
C VAL A 145 -0.38 -1.87 -14.84
N VAL A 146 -0.04 -1.91 -13.56
CA VAL A 146 -0.40 -3.00 -12.65
C VAL A 146 -1.46 -2.50 -11.67
N PHE A 147 -2.42 -3.35 -11.37
CA PHE A 147 -3.51 -3.08 -10.43
C PHE A 147 -3.50 -4.14 -9.33
N VAL A 148 -3.66 -3.71 -8.08
CA VAL A 148 -3.74 -4.67 -6.95
C VAL A 148 -5.06 -5.42 -6.87
N SER A 149 -6.07 -5.00 -7.64
CA SER A 149 -7.37 -5.67 -7.71
C SER A 149 -8.09 -5.43 -9.05
N LYS A 150 -9.03 -6.32 -9.38
CA LYS A 150 -9.92 -6.19 -10.55
C LYS A 150 -10.93 -5.05 -10.41
N GLY A 151 -11.14 -4.47 -9.22
CA GLY A 151 -12.05 -3.32 -9.05
C GLY A 151 -11.44 -2.05 -9.63
N ILE A 152 -10.15 -1.82 -9.36
CA ILE A 152 -9.46 -0.58 -9.75
C ILE A 152 -9.27 -0.48 -11.28
N ILE A 153 -9.07 -1.62 -11.95
CA ILE A 153 -8.85 -1.65 -13.41
C ILE A 153 -10.04 -1.06 -14.17
N GLN A 154 -11.27 -1.23 -13.69
CA GLN A 154 -12.48 -0.79 -14.40
C GLN A 154 -12.50 0.74 -14.51
N GLU A 155 -12.17 1.44 -13.43
CA GLU A 155 -12.15 2.91 -13.39
C GLU A 155 -11.12 3.50 -14.37
N VAL A 156 -9.97 2.85 -14.51
CA VAL A 156 -8.88 3.31 -15.39
C VAL A 156 -9.11 2.88 -16.83
N ALA A 157 -9.61 1.67 -17.07
CA ALA A 157 -9.87 1.11 -18.40
C ALA A 157 -10.92 1.91 -19.18
N ILE A 158 -11.98 2.38 -18.51
CA ILE A 158 -13.00 3.24 -19.14
C ILE A 158 -12.37 4.53 -19.69
N LYS A 159 -11.39 5.09 -18.97
CA LYS A 159 -10.74 6.35 -19.32
C LYS A 159 -9.54 6.20 -20.24
N THR A 160 -8.96 5.00 -20.32
CA THR A 160 -7.76 4.71 -21.10
C THR A 160 -7.87 3.38 -21.87
N PRO A 161 -8.92 3.17 -22.69
CA PRO A 161 -9.15 1.90 -23.37
C PRO A 161 -7.99 1.49 -24.29
N TRP A 162 -7.24 2.46 -24.82
CA TRP A 162 -6.05 2.24 -25.67
C TRP A 162 -4.85 1.61 -24.93
N LEU A 163 -4.90 1.48 -23.60
CA LEU A 163 -3.83 0.87 -22.80
C LEU A 163 -4.16 -0.53 -22.28
N LYS A 164 -5.32 -1.08 -22.63
CA LYS A 164 -5.81 -2.35 -22.07
C LYS A 164 -4.82 -3.51 -22.25
N SER A 165 -4.05 -3.55 -23.33
CA SER A 165 -3.03 -4.57 -23.58
C SER A 165 -1.81 -4.50 -22.65
N ARG A 166 -1.67 -3.41 -21.89
CA ARG A 166 -0.60 -3.19 -20.90
C ARG A 166 -1.10 -3.32 -19.46
N PHE A 167 -2.34 -3.75 -19.25
CA PHE A 167 -2.93 -3.84 -17.93
C PHE A 167 -2.74 -5.23 -17.33
N PHE A 168 -2.23 -5.26 -16.11
CA PHE A 168 -1.98 -6.48 -15.36
C PHE A 168 -2.62 -6.38 -13.98
N VAL A 169 -3.15 -7.48 -13.48
CA VAL A 169 -3.65 -7.55 -12.10
C VAL A 169 -2.71 -8.44 -11.31
N VAL A 170 -2.08 -7.88 -10.29
CA VAL A 170 -1.19 -8.60 -9.37
C VAL A 170 -1.67 -8.29 -7.96
N GLN A 171 -2.32 -9.26 -7.32
CA GLN A 171 -2.85 -9.10 -5.97
C GLN A 171 -1.71 -9.01 -4.95
N ASN A 172 -1.94 -8.22 -3.91
CA ASN A 172 -0.98 -8.10 -2.82
C ASN A 172 -0.85 -9.43 -2.08
N GLY A 173 0.39 -9.89 -1.89
CA GLY A 173 0.69 -11.03 -1.03
C GLY A 173 0.74 -10.63 0.45
N VAL A 174 0.49 -11.60 1.32
CA VAL A 174 0.72 -11.51 2.77
C VAL A 174 1.56 -12.69 3.20
N GLU A 175 2.45 -12.48 4.16
CA GLU A 175 3.15 -13.60 4.80
C GLU A 175 2.17 -14.31 5.74
N ILE A 176 2.16 -15.64 5.66
CA ILE A 176 1.35 -16.48 6.53
C ILE A 176 2.30 -17.06 7.57
N ASP A 177 2.03 -16.76 8.83
CA ASP A 177 2.74 -17.35 9.95
C ASP A 177 2.14 -18.74 10.27
N ALA A 178 3.01 -19.74 10.35
CA ALA A 178 2.63 -21.12 10.62
C ALA A 178 2.03 -21.28 12.03
N ASP A 179 2.45 -20.46 12.99
CA ASP A 179 2.02 -20.54 14.40
C ASP A 179 0.75 -19.71 14.70
N SER A 180 0.25 -18.96 13.72
CA SER A 180 -0.87 -18.02 13.85
C SER A 180 -2.16 -18.61 14.44
N VAL A 181 -2.42 -19.90 14.23
CA VAL A 181 -3.61 -20.57 14.75
C VAL A 181 -3.52 -20.79 16.26
N ALA A 182 -2.37 -21.22 16.78
CA ALA A 182 -2.17 -21.43 18.21
C ALA A 182 -2.22 -20.10 18.97
N ASP A 183 -1.57 -19.08 18.41
CA ASP A 183 -1.59 -17.72 18.96
C ASP A 183 -3.00 -17.13 19.00
N SER A 184 -3.84 -17.45 18.01
CA SER A 184 -5.23 -17.00 17.98
C SER A 184 -6.05 -17.48 19.18
N TYR A 185 -5.86 -18.71 19.64
CA TYR A 185 -6.58 -19.22 20.82
C TYR A 185 -6.11 -18.55 22.10
N ARG A 186 -4.79 -18.36 22.25
CA ARG A 186 -4.22 -17.66 23.40
C ARG A 186 -4.70 -16.21 23.47
N MET A 187 -4.65 -15.51 22.34
CA MET A 187 -5.05 -14.10 22.24
C MET A 187 -6.53 -13.89 22.63
N ARG A 188 -7.42 -14.86 22.34
CA ARG A 188 -8.82 -14.76 22.79
C ARG A 188 -8.94 -14.65 24.30
N GLY A 189 -8.17 -15.44 25.05
CA GLY A 189 -8.15 -15.37 26.52
C GLY A 189 -7.60 -14.04 27.02
N GLU A 190 -6.49 -13.56 26.43
CA GLU A 190 -5.88 -12.27 26.77
C GLU A 190 -6.82 -11.07 26.51
N LEU A 191 -7.67 -11.18 25.48
CA LEU A 191 -8.68 -10.17 25.13
C LEU A 191 -10.01 -10.35 25.89
N GLY A 192 -10.11 -11.32 26.81
CA GLY A 192 -11.35 -11.58 27.57
C GLY A 192 -12.52 -11.99 26.67
N ILE A 193 -12.24 -12.76 25.61
CA ILE A 193 -13.23 -13.31 24.69
C ILE A 193 -13.49 -14.77 25.10
N GLU A 194 -14.71 -15.04 25.51
CA GLU A 194 -15.11 -16.36 26.00
C GLU A 194 -15.08 -17.43 24.89
N ALA A 195 -14.99 -18.70 25.29
CA ALA A 195 -14.91 -19.82 24.35
C ALA A 195 -16.15 -19.92 23.43
N ASP A 196 -17.33 -19.57 23.94
CA ASP A 196 -18.61 -19.60 23.20
C ASP A 196 -19.02 -18.24 22.63
N GLU A 197 -18.20 -17.20 22.81
CA GLU A 197 -18.42 -15.87 22.25
C GLU A 197 -17.81 -15.75 20.84
N LYS A 198 -18.55 -15.19 19.88
CA LYS A 198 -18.00 -14.93 18.54
C LYS A 198 -17.20 -13.62 18.54
N ALA A 199 -15.97 -13.67 18.04
CA ALA A 199 -15.16 -12.47 17.83
C ALA A 199 -15.39 -11.95 16.42
N ILE A 200 -15.71 -10.66 16.29
CA ILE A 200 -15.70 -9.94 15.03
C ILE A 200 -14.54 -8.95 15.10
N CYS A 201 -13.56 -9.10 14.23
CA CYS A 201 -12.37 -8.25 14.22
C CYS A 201 -12.36 -7.35 12.97
N CYS A 202 -11.99 -6.08 13.17
CA CYS A 202 -11.67 -5.15 12.09
C CYS A 202 -10.31 -4.53 12.36
N VAL A 203 -9.38 -4.73 11.43
CA VAL A 203 -8.02 -4.18 11.51
C VAL A 203 -7.84 -3.12 10.42
N GLY A 204 -7.49 -1.90 10.83
CA GLY A 204 -7.21 -0.81 9.90
C GLY A 204 -7.41 0.58 10.52
N ARG A 205 -7.00 1.62 9.79
CA ARG A 205 -7.19 3.02 10.21
C ARG A 205 -8.65 3.32 10.55
N LEU A 206 -8.88 4.05 11.63
CA LEU A 206 -10.21 4.46 12.08
C LEU A 206 -10.61 5.76 11.36
N VAL A 207 -11.06 5.60 10.12
CA VAL A 207 -11.44 6.69 9.19
C VAL A 207 -12.69 6.29 8.42
N THR A 208 -13.44 7.27 7.89
CA THR A 208 -14.79 7.03 7.33
C THR A 208 -14.79 5.98 6.22
N GLN A 209 -13.75 5.98 5.38
CA GLN A 209 -13.60 5.02 4.27
C GLN A 209 -13.60 3.54 4.73
N LYS A 210 -13.26 3.26 5.99
CA LYS A 210 -13.15 1.90 6.52
C LYS A 210 -14.46 1.37 7.11
N GLY A 211 -15.49 2.21 7.25
CA GLY A 211 -16.85 1.80 7.57
C GLY A 211 -17.01 1.11 8.95
N GLN A 212 -16.15 1.42 9.91
CA GLN A 212 -16.27 0.86 11.26
C GLN A 212 -17.57 1.31 11.94
N ASP A 213 -18.12 2.47 11.59
CA ASP A 213 -19.42 2.94 12.07
C ASP A 213 -20.56 2.00 11.62
N ILE A 214 -20.51 1.54 10.36
CA ILE A 214 -21.45 0.56 9.81
C ILE A 214 -21.31 -0.77 10.56
N LEU A 215 -20.06 -1.19 10.83
CA LEU A 215 -19.78 -2.41 11.58
C LEU A 215 -20.33 -2.35 13.01
N ILE A 216 -20.10 -1.25 13.74
CA ILE A 216 -20.63 -1.04 15.09
C ILE A 216 -22.16 -1.13 15.09
N LYS A 217 -22.83 -0.44 14.14
CA LYS A 217 -24.29 -0.51 13.98
C LYS A 217 -24.78 -1.93 13.70
N ALA A 218 -24.05 -2.71 12.88
CA ALA A 218 -24.38 -4.09 12.59
C ALA A 218 -24.22 -5.01 13.82
N VAL A 219 -23.11 -4.87 14.57
CA VAL A 219 -22.88 -5.61 15.81
C VAL A 219 -23.95 -5.29 16.85
N ALA A 220 -24.33 -4.02 16.98
CA ALA A 220 -25.40 -3.61 17.91
C ALA A 220 -26.74 -4.32 17.62
N LYS A 221 -27.08 -4.55 16.34
CA LYS A 221 -28.27 -5.32 15.96
C LYS A 221 -28.16 -6.79 16.40
N LEU A 222 -27.02 -7.43 16.14
CA LEU A 222 -26.79 -8.82 16.54
C LEU A 222 -26.81 -9.01 18.05
N VAL A 223 -26.26 -8.04 18.81
CA VAL A 223 -26.33 -8.05 20.27
C VAL A 223 -27.77 -7.93 20.77
N LYS A 224 -28.60 -7.09 20.13
CA LYS A 224 -30.05 -7.00 20.44
C LYS A 224 -30.80 -8.31 20.17
N GLU A 225 -30.38 -9.07 19.16
CA GLU A 225 -30.86 -10.43 18.89
C GLU A 225 -30.28 -11.49 19.84
N LYS A 226 -29.66 -11.07 20.96
CA LYS A 226 -29.07 -11.92 21.99
C LYS A 226 -27.93 -12.81 21.48
N ARG A 227 -27.23 -12.41 20.41
CA ARG A 227 -26.00 -13.08 19.98
C ARG A 227 -24.84 -12.72 20.93
N ARG A 228 -24.06 -13.72 21.35
CA ARG A 228 -22.83 -13.53 22.14
C ARG A 228 -21.68 -13.13 21.21
N ILE A 229 -21.36 -11.84 21.17
CA ILE A 229 -20.37 -11.27 20.25
C ILE A 229 -19.48 -10.27 20.99
N LYS A 230 -18.18 -10.38 20.75
CA LYS A 230 -17.19 -9.33 21.02
C LYS A 230 -16.75 -8.68 19.70
N LEU A 231 -16.82 -7.36 19.63
CA LEU A 231 -16.24 -6.57 18.55
C LEU A 231 -14.82 -6.13 18.95
N VAL A 232 -13.86 -6.35 18.07
CA VAL A 232 -12.46 -5.94 18.25
C VAL A 232 -12.07 -5.02 17.12
N LEU A 233 -11.74 -3.77 17.45
CA LEU A 233 -11.26 -2.75 16.52
C LEU A 233 -9.79 -2.48 16.81
N ALA A 234 -8.92 -2.87 15.88
CA ALA A 234 -7.48 -2.65 15.96
C ALA A 234 -7.04 -1.62 14.91
N GLY A 235 -6.46 -0.52 15.37
CA GLY A 235 -6.06 0.62 14.57
C GLY A 235 -6.27 1.94 15.30
N ASP A 236 -5.91 3.02 14.62
CA ASP A 236 -6.04 4.38 15.12
C ASP A 236 -6.49 5.32 13.99
N GLY A 237 -7.00 6.49 14.34
CA GLY A 237 -7.47 7.49 13.38
C GLY A 237 -8.47 8.49 13.97
N GLU A 238 -8.82 9.48 13.16
CA GLU A 238 -9.67 10.61 13.54
C GLU A 238 -11.06 10.22 14.07
N MET A 239 -11.58 9.06 13.65
CA MET A 239 -12.90 8.58 14.10
C MET A 239 -12.87 7.86 15.44
N LEU A 240 -11.72 7.68 16.11
CA LEU A 240 -11.62 6.88 17.33
C LEU A 240 -12.64 7.31 18.39
N GLN A 241 -12.74 8.61 18.67
CA GLN A 241 -13.66 9.12 19.70
C GLN A 241 -15.12 8.94 19.28
N GLU A 242 -15.45 9.28 18.03
CA GLU A 242 -16.81 9.13 17.48
C GLU A 242 -17.28 7.66 17.53
N LEU A 243 -16.40 6.71 17.21
CA LEU A 243 -16.71 5.28 17.27
C LEU A 243 -16.92 4.78 18.70
N LYS A 244 -16.16 5.29 19.68
CA LYS A 244 -16.37 4.98 21.11
C LYS A 244 -17.72 5.50 21.59
N ASP A 245 -18.05 6.75 21.26
CA ASP A 245 -19.32 7.36 21.64
C ASP A 245 -20.50 6.62 20.99
N MET A 246 -20.36 6.19 19.74
CA MET A 246 -21.36 5.36 19.05
C MET A 246 -21.56 4.01 19.72
N ALA A 247 -20.50 3.31 20.13
CA ALA A 247 -20.60 2.05 20.85
C ALA A 247 -21.32 2.23 22.20
N LEU A 248 -21.07 3.35 22.90
CA LEU A 248 -21.77 3.70 24.13
C LEU A 248 -23.26 3.96 23.89
N GLN A 249 -23.60 4.82 22.92
CA GLN A 249 -24.98 5.14 22.56
C GLN A 249 -25.80 3.92 22.14
N LEU A 250 -25.16 2.96 21.47
CA LEU A 250 -25.79 1.72 21.02
C LEU A 250 -25.82 0.63 22.10
N GLY A 251 -25.26 0.88 23.28
CA GLY A 251 -25.27 -0.05 24.41
C GLY A 251 -24.38 -1.29 24.20
N ILE A 252 -23.27 -1.15 23.47
CA ILE A 252 -22.31 -2.22 23.19
C ILE A 252 -20.86 -1.85 23.54
N ALA A 253 -20.66 -0.82 24.36
CA ALA A 253 -19.32 -0.38 24.77
C ALA A 253 -18.56 -1.49 25.53
N ASP A 254 -19.23 -2.23 26.42
CA ASP A 254 -18.70 -3.39 27.15
C ASP A 254 -18.32 -4.58 26.25
N LYS A 255 -18.86 -4.59 25.02
CA LYS A 255 -18.63 -5.63 24.00
C LYS A 255 -17.69 -5.18 22.90
N THR A 256 -17.15 -3.96 22.98
CA THR A 256 -16.29 -3.38 21.94
C THR A 256 -14.91 -3.08 22.51
N LEU A 257 -13.89 -3.76 22.00
CA LEU A 257 -12.49 -3.54 22.35
C LEU A 257 -11.83 -2.64 21.31
N PHE A 258 -11.24 -1.54 21.77
CA PHE A 258 -10.39 -0.68 20.95
C PHE A 258 -8.92 -0.93 21.34
N LEU A 259 -8.18 -1.62 20.48
CA LEU A 259 -6.80 -2.05 20.79
C LEU A 259 -5.75 -0.99 20.46
N GLY A 260 -6.14 0.10 19.78
CA GLY A 260 -5.20 1.08 19.25
C GLY A 260 -4.35 0.50 18.13
N ARG A 261 -3.24 1.18 17.81
CA ARG A 261 -2.30 0.74 16.78
C ARG A 261 -1.39 -0.35 17.34
N SER A 262 -1.47 -1.56 16.78
CA SER A 262 -0.47 -2.62 17.00
C SER A 262 0.72 -2.40 16.06
N GLU A 263 1.95 -2.41 16.59
CA GLU A 263 3.20 -2.35 15.81
C GLU A 263 3.59 -3.72 15.25
#